data_AF-A0A2N1RBH2-F1
#
_entry.id   AF-A0A2N1RBH2-F1
#
_cell.length_a   1.000
_cell.length_b   1.000
_cell.length_c   1.000
_cell.angle_alpha   90.00
_cell.angle_beta   90.00
_cell.angle_gamma   90.00
#
_symmetry.space_group_name_H-M   'P 1'
#
loop_
_entity.id
_entity.type
_entity.pdbx_description
1 polymer ?
#
loop_
_entity_poly.entity_id
_entity_poly.type
_entity_poly.pdbx_seq_one_letter_code
_entity_poly.pdbx_strand_id
1 'polypeptide(L)' 'MKIKFKSNAFLIAVSAVILGLIAGAVLMASIGSNPFEGFYYLFRGGLMNVERIGNTIATAITLMLVGLSV' A
#
# COMPACT_ATOMS: atom_id res chain seq x y z
N MET A 1 -12.41 24.20 19.83
CA MET A 1 -12.72 24.33 18.39
C MET A 1 -12.68 22.93 17.77
N LYS A 2 -13.84 22.28 17.57
CA LYS A 2 -13.90 20.92 17.00
C LYS A 2 -13.90 21.04 15.48
N ILE A 3 -12.74 20.81 14.86
CA ILE A 3 -12.60 20.85 13.40
C ILE A 3 -13.32 19.61 12.83
N LYS A 4 -14.53 19.80 12.31
CA LYS A 4 -15.25 18.75 11.57
C LYS A 4 -14.75 18.73 10.13
N PHE A 5 -13.75 17.89 9.85
CA PHE A 5 -13.39 17.55 8.47
C PHE A 5 -14.51 16.71 7.85
N LYS A 6 -15.04 17.14 6.70
CA LYS A 6 -15.91 16.33 5.87
C LYS A 6 -15.04 15.20 5.29
N SER A 7 -15.12 14.02 5.89
CA SER A 7 -14.29 12.86 5.55
C SER A 7 -14.73 12.27 4.21
N ASN A 8 -14.04 12.65 3.13
CA ASN A 8 -14.14 11.91 1.88
C ASN A 8 -13.34 10.62 2.06
N ALA A 9 -14.02 9.47 2.14
CA ALA A 9 -13.39 8.16 2.34
C ALA A 9 -12.26 7.88 1.34
N PHE A 10 -12.44 8.33 0.10
CA PHE A 10 -11.41 8.28 -0.93
C PHE A 10 -10.14 9.05 -0.55
N LEU A 11 -10.27 10.29 -0.07
CA LEU A 11 -9.11 11.09 0.34
C LEU A 11 -8.39 10.45 1.53
N ILE A 12 -9.15 9.87 2.47
CA ILE A 12 -8.58 9.15 3.61
C ILE A 12 -7.78 7.95 3.12
N ALA A 13 -8.36 7.11 2.27
CA ALA A 13 -7.68 5.93 1.73
C ALA A 13 -6.40 6.29 0.97
N VAL A 14 -6.46 7.28 0.07
CA VAL A 14 -5.29 7.75 -0.68
C VAL A 14 -4.23 8.32 0.27
N SER A 15 -4.62 9.14 1.25
CA SER A 15 -3.68 9.68 2.23
C SER A 15 -3.02 8.59 3.08
N ALA A 16 -3.76 7.54 3.46
CA ALA A 16 -3.24 6.43 4.24
C ALA A 16 -2.18 5.63 3.45
N VAL A 17 -2.43 5.39 2.16
CA VAL A 17 -1.47 4.72 1.27
C VAL A 17 -0.19 5.54 1.13
N ILE A 18 -0.32 6.85 0.88
CA ILE A 18 0.85 7.74 0.74
C ILE A 18 1.66 7.79 2.04
N LEU A 19 1.00 7.95 3.18
CA LEU A 19 1.67 7.96 4.48
C LEU A 19 2.34 6.61 4.79
N GLY A 20 1.71 5.49 4.45
CA GLY A 20 2.28 4.16 4.58
C GLY A 20 3.55 3.97 3.75
N LEU A 21 3.56 4.45 2.51
CA LEU A 21 4.75 4.43 1.65
C LEU A 21 5.88 5.29 2.23
N ILE A 22 5.57 6.50 2.72
CA ILE A 22 6.58 7.38 3.34
C ILE A 22 7.16 6.73 4.61
N ALA A 23 6.31 6.20 5.49
CA ALA A 23 6.75 5.53 6.70
C ALA A 23 7.62 4.29 6.40
N GLY A 24 7.24 3.50 5.40
CA GLY A 24 8.03 2.37 4.91
C GLY A 24 9.39 2.79 4.36
N ALA A 25 9.45 3.92 3.63
CA ALA A 25 10.70 4.46 3.10
C ALA A 25 11.66 4.88 4.21
N VAL A 26 11.13 5.57 5.23
CA VAL A 26 11.90 6.01 6.40
C VAL A 26 12.44 4.81 7.18
N LEU A 27 11.63 3.76 7.35
CA LEU A 27 12.05 2.52 8.01
C LEU A 27 13.14 1.78 7.21
N MET A 28 13.00 1.69 5.89
CA MET A 28 14.04 1.10 5.04
C MET A 28 15.36 1.86 5.15
N ALA A 29 15.29 3.19 5.13
CA ALA A 29 16.46 4.04 5.28
C ALA A 29 17.12 3.88 6.67
N SER A 30 16.33 3.73 7.75
CA SER A 30 16.87 3.59 9.10
C SER A 30 17.59 2.25 9.34
N ILE A 31 17.21 1.21 8.60
CA ILE A 31 17.90 -0.11 8.63
C ILE A 31 19.12 -0.12 7.69
N GLY A 32 19.38 0.97 6.95
CA GLY A 32 20.50 1.08 6.02
C GLY A 32 20.25 0.46 4.64
N SER A 33 19.00 0.14 4.32
CA SER A 33 18.59 -0.34 2.99
C SER A 33 18.18 0.81 2.09
N ASN A 34 18.31 0.66 0.77
CA ASN A 34 17.92 1.68 -0.20
C ASN A 34 16.39 1.63 -0.44
N PRO A 35 15.61 2.67 -0.05
CA PRO A 35 14.16 2.67 -0.22
C PRO A 35 13.72 2.62 -1.68
N PHE A 36 14.50 3.22 -2.58
CA PHE A 36 14.19 3.22 -4.01
C PHE A 36 14.25 1.82 -4.60
N GLU A 37 15.27 1.05 -4.22
CA GLU A 37 15.43 -0.33 -4.66
C GLU A 37 14.34 -1.21 -4.04
N GLY A 38 14.02 -1.00 -2.76
CA GLY A 38 12.92 -1.68 -2.06
C GLY A 38 11.57 -1.46 -2.74
N PHE A 39 11.22 -0.22 -3.09
CA PHE A 39 9.99 0.06 -3.84
C PHE A 39 10.04 -0.49 -5.25
N TYR A 40 11.18 -0.42 -5.92
CA TYR A 40 11.34 -1.04 -7.25
C TYR A 40 11.06 -2.54 -7.21
N TYR A 41 11.55 -3.26 -6.20
CA TYR A 41 11.21 -4.66 -5.99
C TYR A 41 9.76 -4.88 -5.57
N LEU A 42 9.13 -3.96 -4.85
CA LEU A 42 7.70 -4.04 -4.52
C LEU A 42 6.85 -3.98 -5.80
N PHE A 43 7.17 -3.05 -6.71
CA PHE A 43 6.49 -2.96 -8.00
C PHE A 43 6.78 -4.18 -8.88
N ARG A 44 8.02 -4.68 -8.93
CA ARG A 44 8.32 -5.92 -9.66
C ARG A 44 7.63 -7.13 -9.03
N GLY A 45 7.54 -7.21 -7.70
CA GLY A 45 6.83 -8.28 -7.00
C GLY A 45 5.33 -8.32 -7.33
N GLY A 46 4.68 -7.18 -7.58
CA GLY A 46 3.27 -7.13 -7.96
C GLY A 46 3.03 -7.23 -9.48
N LEU A 47 3.88 -6.58 -10.28
CA LEU A 47 3.57 -6.24 -11.67
C LEU A 47 4.49 -6.89 -12.72
N MET A 48 5.44 -7.74 -12.31
CA MET A 48 6.46 -8.28 -13.22
C MET A 48 5.93 -9.19 -14.35
N ASN A 49 4.74 -9.78 -14.21
CA ASN A 49 4.10 -10.53 -15.28
C ASN A 49 2.57 -10.45 -15.14
N VAL A 50 1.84 -10.69 -16.23
CA VAL A 50 0.37 -10.71 -16.28
C VAL A 50 -0.19 -11.70 -15.25
N GLU A 51 0.47 -12.84 -15.04
CA GLU A 51 0.12 -13.82 -14.02
C GLU A 51 0.25 -13.27 -12.59
N ARG A 52 1.32 -12.51 -12.29
CA ARG A 52 1.51 -11.90 -10.95
C ARG A 52 0.48 -10.82 -10.67
N ILE A 53 0.10 -10.06 -11.70
CA ILE A 53 -1.00 -9.09 -11.61
C ILE A 53 -2.30 -9.82 -11.32
N GLY A 54 -2.60 -10.89 -12.07
CA GLY A 54 -3.77 -11.74 -11.85
C GLY A 54 -3.82 -12.31 -10.43
N ASN A 55 -2.71 -12.86 -9.94
CA ASN A 55 -2.59 -13.37 -8.57
C ASN A 55 -2.80 -12.26 -7.54
N THR A 56 -2.21 -11.08 -7.73
CA THR A 56 -2.39 -9.93 -6.84
C THR A 56 -3.86 -9.49 -6.78
N ILE A 57 -4.53 -9.42 -7.92
CA ILE A 57 -5.96 -9.08 -8.00
C ILE A 57 -6.80 -10.16 -7.31
N ALA A 58 -6.54 -11.44 -7.58
CA ALA A 58 -7.27 -12.55 -6.96
C ALA A 58 -7.14 -12.53 -5.43
N THR A 59 -5.93 -12.33 -4.90
CA THR A 59 -5.70 -12.21 -3.46
C THR A 59 -6.33 -10.94 -2.89
N ALA A 60 -6.17 -9.78 -3.53
CA ALA A 60 -6.72 -8.52 -3.04
C ALA A 60 -8.25 -8.53 -3.03
N ILE A 61 -8.90 -9.04 -4.09
CA ILE A 61 -10.35 -9.21 -4.15
C ILE A 61 -10.82 -10.14 -3.03
N THR A 62 -10.13 -11.26 -2.82
CA THR A 62 -10.45 -12.18 -1.72
C THR A 62 -10.34 -11.48 -0.37
N LEU A 63 -9.27 -10.73 -0.10
CA LEU A 63 -9.10 -9.98 1.15
C LEU A 63 -10.14 -8.86 1.33
N MET A 64 -10.53 -8.18 0.24
CA MET A 64 -11.56 -7.15 0.26
C MET A 64 -12.97 -7.73 0.49
N LEU A 65 -13.30 -8.86 -0.13
CA LEU A 65 -14.61 -9.51 -0.04
C LEU A 65 -14.79 -10.30 1.25
N VAL A 66 -13.73 -11.00 1.71
CA VAL A 66 -13.68 -11.63 3.03
C VAL A 66 -13.41 -10.57 4.12
N GLY A 67 -13.14 -9.33 3.71
CA GLY A 67 -13.26 -8.12 4.52
C GLY A 67 -12.20 -7.93 5.61
N LEU A 68 -11.10 -8.68 5.61
CA LEU A 68 -10.33 -8.94 6.85
C LEU A 68 -11.23 -9.61 7.91
N SER A 69 -11.60 -10.88 7.67
CA SER A 69 -11.99 -11.81 8.72
C SER A 69 -10.75 -12.32 9.46
N VAL A 70 -10.02 -11.42 10.11
CA VAL A 70 -9.04 -11.68 11.19
C VAL A 70 -9.09 -10.51 12.15
#